data_AF-A0A381XX44-F1
#
_entry.id   AF-A0A381XX44-F1
#
_cell.length_a   1.000
_cell.length_b   1.000
_cell.length_c   1.000
_cell.angle_alpha   90.00
_cell.angle_beta   90.00
_cell.angle_gamma   90.00
#
_symmetry.space_group_name_H-M   'P 1'
#
loop_
_entity.id
_entity.type
_entity.pdbx_description
1 polymer ?
#
loop_
_entity_poly.entity_id
_entity_poly.type
_entity_poly.pdbx_seq_one_letter_code
_entity_poly.pdbx_strand_id
1 'polypeptide(L)'
;MPSDRILPVLLGELAHIPPSDITIFLATGTHRSNTDQEIKLMLGDFVVKHGCKIVNHDAFDSKSLACVGVTKSGIPVFLNKEWVGCDFRITTGFVEPHFFAGFSGGPKMVAPGL
;
A
#
# COMPACT_ATOMS: atom_id res chain seq x y z
N MET A 1 -11.02 1.41 4.13
CA MET A 1 -11.02 1.25 5.61
C MET A 1 -10.95 2.63 6.25
N PRO A 2 -11.35 2.82 7.51
CA PRO A 2 -11.16 4.09 8.24
C PRO A 2 -9.69 4.25 8.65
N SER A 3 -8.84 4.69 7.71
CA SER A 3 -7.38 4.72 7.89
C SER A 3 -6.93 5.66 9.00
N ASP A 4 -7.64 6.78 9.17
CA ASP A 4 -7.46 7.76 10.25
C ASP A 4 -7.65 7.18 11.66
N ARG A 5 -8.34 6.04 11.80
CA ARG A 5 -8.53 5.34 13.08
C ARG A 5 -7.61 4.16 13.26
N ILE A 6 -7.36 3.41 12.20
CA ILE A 6 -6.57 2.17 12.25
C ILE A 6 -5.07 2.48 12.29
N LEU A 7 -4.60 3.41 11.46
CA LEU A 7 -3.17 3.69 11.36
C LEU A 7 -2.57 4.27 12.65
N PRO A 8 -3.21 5.18 13.40
CA PRO A 8 -2.66 5.63 14.68
C PRO A 8 -2.44 4.50 15.68
N VAL A 9 -3.35 3.52 15.75
CA VAL A 9 -3.20 2.35 16.63
C VAL A 9 -2.03 1.49 16.18
N LEU A 10 -1.96 1.18 14.87
CA LEU A 10 -0.87 0.38 14.30
C LEU A 10 0.50 1.06 14.50
N LEU A 11 0.60 2.36 14.24
CA LEU A 11 1.82 3.13 14.46
C LEU A 11 2.19 3.21 15.95
N GLY A 12 1.20 3.20 16.84
CA GLY A 12 1.41 3.09 18.29
C GLY A 12 2.11 1.78 18.69
N GLU A 13 1.66 0.65 18.14
CA GLU A 13 2.31 -0.67 18.36
C GLU A 13 3.73 -0.73 17.75
N LEU A 14 3.96 0.03 16.68
CA LEU A 14 5.24 0.13 16.00
C LEU A 14 6.12 1.29 16.51
N ALA A 15 5.78 1.93 17.64
CA ALA A 15 6.50 3.11 18.14
C ALA A 15 7.97 2.85 18.53
N HIS A 16 8.39 1.58 18.59
CA HIS A 16 9.78 1.17 18.78
C HIS A 16 10.62 1.25 17.50
N ILE A 17 9.99 1.50 16.34
CA ILE A 17 10.64 1.66 15.03
C ILE A 17 10.66 3.17 14.68
N PRO A 18 11.80 3.71 14.20
CA PRO A 18 11.84 5.09 13.73
C PRO A 18 10.82 5.35 12.61
N PRO A 19 10.06 6.45 12.63
CA PRO A 19 9.11 6.77 11.56
C PRO A 19 9.74 6.82 10.17
N SER A 20 11.01 7.21 10.06
CA SER A 20 11.77 7.23 8.80
C SER A 20 11.90 5.86 8.13
N ASP A 21 11.80 4.78 8.92
CA ASP A 21 11.96 3.41 8.47
C ASP A 21 10.59 2.77 8.13
N ILE A 22 9.51 3.51 8.34
CA ILE A 22 8.14 3.09 8.02
C ILE A 22 7.70 3.79 6.73
N THR A 23 7.34 2.98 5.72
CA THR A 23 6.74 3.48 4.48
C THR A 23 5.28 3.04 4.37
N ILE A 24 4.39 4.02 4.21
CA ILE A 24 2.96 3.81 3.96
C ILE A 24 2.72 3.87 2.46
N PHE A 25 2.41 2.73 1.86
CA PHE A 25 2.07 2.64 0.44
C PHE A 25 0.56 2.84 0.23
N LEU A 26 0.21 3.75 -0.66
CA LEU A 26 -1.15 3.91 -1.16
C LEU A 26 -1.31 2.97 -2.36
N ALA A 27 -1.95 1.82 -2.12
CA ALA A 27 -2.16 0.75 -3.09
C ALA A 27 -3.25 1.12 -4.13
N THR A 28 -2.89 1.99 -5.07
CA THR A 28 -3.77 2.56 -6.10
C THR A 28 -4.13 1.57 -7.21
N GLY A 29 -3.34 0.51 -7.42
CA GLY A 29 -3.42 -0.31 -8.61
C GLY A 29 -3.42 0.53 -9.88
N THR A 30 -4.43 0.37 -10.74
CA THR A 30 -4.57 1.13 -11.99
C THR A 30 -5.26 2.50 -11.82
N HIS A 31 -5.59 2.91 -10.60
CA HIS A 31 -6.19 4.22 -10.36
C HIS A 31 -5.13 5.33 -10.44
N ARG A 32 -5.57 6.59 -10.64
CA ARG A 32 -4.67 7.74 -10.55
C ARG A 32 -4.07 7.88 -9.14
N SER A 33 -2.95 8.59 -9.06
CA SER A 33 -2.39 9.03 -7.79
C SER A 33 -3.38 9.89 -7.00
N ASN A 34 -3.32 9.76 -5.68
CA ASN A 34 -4.03 10.62 -4.75
C ASN A 34 -3.31 11.97 -4.67
N THR A 35 -4.07 13.05 -4.63
CA THR A 35 -3.56 14.40 -4.34
C THR A 35 -3.22 14.54 -2.86
N ASP A 36 -2.39 15.53 -2.50
CA ASP A 36 -2.03 15.78 -1.09
C ASP A 36 -3.26 16.04 -0.19
N GLN A 37 -4.29 16.70 -0.74
CA GLN A 37 -5.55 16.95 -0.04
C GLN A 37 -6.31 15.65 0.24
N GLU A 38 -6.37 14.74 -0.74
CA GLU A 38 -7.01 13.43 -0.57
C GLU A 38 -6.24 12.58 0.43
N ILE A 39 -4.91 12.56 0.38
CA ILE A 39 -4.07 11.84 1.33
C ILE A 39 -4.32 12.35 2.76
N LYS A 40 -4.36 13.67 2.94
CA LYS A 40 -4.64 14.29 4.24
C LYS A 40 -6.03 13.93 4.76
N LEU A 41 -7.04 13.90 3.89
CA LEU A 41 -8.39 13.49 4.25
C LEU A 41 -8.47 11.99 4.60
N MET A 42 -7.78 11.13 3.85
CA MET A 42 -7.81 9.68 4.04
C MET A 42 -7.05 9.22 5.28
N LEU A 43 -5.84 9.74 5.49
CA LEU A 43 -4.94 9.28 6.55
C LEU A 43 -5.08 10.09 7.83
N GLY A 44 -5.59 11.32 7.74
CA GLY A 44 -5.68 12.26 8.85
C GLY A 44 -4.35 12.96 9.16
N ASP A 45 -4.48 14.11 9.82
CA ASP A 45 -3.34 15.00 10.16
C ASP A 45 -2.25 14.31 10.97
N PHE A 46 -2.62 13.44 11.90
CA PHE A 46 -1.67 12.73 12.75
C PHE A 46 -0.71 11.89 11.92
N VAL A 47 -1.24 11.07 11.01
CA VAL A 47 -0.44 10.14 10.19
C VAL A 47 0.44 10.92 9.22
N VAL A 48 -0.10 11.94 8.55
CA VAL A 48 0.66 12.77 7.60
C VAL A 48 1.82 13.50 8.29
N LYS A 49 1.66 13.90 9.55
CA LYS A 49 2.70 14.59 10.33
C LYS A 49 3.57 13.64 11.15
N HIS A 50 3.33 12.32 11.11
CA HIS A 50 4.04 11.35 11.93
C HIS A 50 5.52 11.17 11.54
N GLY A 51 5.88 11.55 10.31
CA GLY A 51 7.25 11.40 9.78
C GLY A 51 7.48 10.12 8.98
N CYS A 52 6.45 9.29 8.77
CA CYS A 52 6.51 8.15 7.85
C CYS A 52 6.64 8.63 6.40
N LYS A 53 7.37 7.87 5.58
CA LYS A 53 7.33 8.06 4.12
C LYS A 53 5.97 7.63 3.60
N ILE A 54 5.31 8.45 2.79
CA ILE A 54 4.05 8.10 2.13
C ILE A 54 4.30 8.02 0.63
N VAL A 55 3.92 6.91 0.00
CA VAL A 55 4.17 6.65 -1.42
C VAL A 55 2.86 6.34 -2.13
N ASN A 56 2.51 7.15 -3.15
CA ASN A 56 1.52 6.74 -4.15
C ASN A 56 2.17 5.69 -5.06
N HIS A 57 1.56 4.51 -5.17
CA HIS A 57 1.94 3.56 -6.20
C HIS A 57 1.51 4.06 -7.59
N ASP A 58 2.28 3.70 -8.62
CA ASP A 58 1.96 3.94 -10.02
C ASP A 58 2.24 2.67 -10.83
N ALA A 59 1.19 1.97 -11.25
CA ALA A 59 1.29 0.75 -12.05
C ALA A 59 1.83 1.00 -13.48
N PHE A 60 1.90 2.25 -13.93
CA PHE A 60 2.35 2.64 -15.26
C PHE A 60 3.80 3.14 -15.26
N ASP A 61 4.38 3.48 -14.11
CA ASP A 61 5.82 3.76 -14.00
C ASP A 61 6.64 2.47 -13.88
N SER A 62 7.01 1.92 -15.04
CA SER A 62 7.88 0.72 -15.13
C SER A 62 9.20 0.83 -14.35
N LYS A 63 9.73 2.03 -14.08
CA LYS A 63 10.97 2.20 -13.31
C LYS A 63 10.75 2.00 -11.81
N SER A 64 9.52 2.09 -11.35
CA SER A 64 9.12 1.84 -9.96
C SER A 64 8.78 0.36 -9.69
N LEU A 65 8.74 -0.48 -10.72
CA LEU A 65 8.32 -1.87 -10.63
C LEU A 65 9.52 -2.83 -10.73
N ALA A 66 9.43 -3.95 -10.01
CA ALA A 66 10.35 -5.07 -10.11
C ALA A 66 9.61 -6.34 -10.54
N CYS A 67 10.20 -7.12 -11.44
CA CYS A 67 9.69 -8.44 -11.78
C CYS A 67 9.95 -9.39 -10.60
N VAL A 68 8.90 -9.96 -10.03
CA VAL A 68 8.98 -10.87 -8.87
C VAL A 68 8.80 -12.34 -9.25
N GLY A 69 8.53 -12.62 -10.52
CA GLY A 69 8.40 -13.98 -11.04
C GLY A 69 7.51 -14.06 -12.28
N VAL A 70 7.22 -15.29 -12.69
CA VAL A 70 6.35 -15.59 -13.82
C VAL A 70 5.31 -16.62 -13.36
N THR A 71 4.04 -16.38 -13.66
CA THR A 71 2.98 -17.34 -13.34
C THR A 71 3.16 -18.65 -14.12
N LYS A 72 2.47 -19.71 -13.69
CA LYS A 72 2.48 -21.00 -14.43
C LYS A 72 2.00 -20.88 -15.88
N SER A 73 1.18 -19.86 -16.19
CA SER A 73 0.70 -19.57 -17.54
C SER A 73 1.61 -18.63 -18.34
N GLY A 74 2.82 -18.31 -17.83
CA GLY A 74 3.80 -17.50 -18.54
C GLY A 74 3.61 -15.99 -18.40
N ILE A 75 2.78 -15.52 -17.46
CA ILE A 75 2.52 -14.09 -17.27
C ILE A 75 3.57 -13.53 -16.30
N PRO A 76 4.40 -12.55 -16.69
CA PRO A 76 5.34 -11.93 -15.76
C PRO A 76 4.58 -11.10 -14.72
N VAL A 77 4.99 -11.18 -13.47
CA VAL A 77 4.40 -10.46 -12.35
C VAL A 77 5.35 -9.35 -11.93
N PHE A 78 4.84 -8.12 -11.93
CA PHE A 78 5.55 -6.93 -11.49
C PHE A 78 4.85 -6.34 -10.28
N LEU A 79 5.63 -5.93 -9.28
CA LEU A 79 5.15 -5.24 -8.08
C LEU A 79 6.05 -4.04 -7.80
N ASN A 80 5.56 -3.09 -6.99
CA ASN A 80 6.35 -1.95 -6.51
C ASN A 80 7.67 -2.42 -5.90
N LYS A 81 8.78 -1.95 -6.47
CA LYS A 81 10.13 -2.38 -6.11
C LYS A 81 10.50 -2.02 -4.67
N GLU A 82 10.00 -0.89 -4.16
CA GLU A 82 10.26 -0.48 -2.78
C GLU A 82 9.51 -1.40 -1.81
N TRP A 83 8.25 -1.73 -2.10
CA TRP A 83 7.47 -2.70 -1.32
C TRP A 83 8.15 -4.07 -1.28
N VAL A 84 8.65 -4.55 -2.43
CA VAL A 84 9.37 -5.83 -2.51
C VAL A 84 10.66 -5.81 -1.67
N GLY A 85 11.31 -4.66 -1.58
CA GLY A 85 12.54 -4.46 -0.81
C GLY A 85 12.34 -4.25 0.70
N CYS A 86 11.10 -4.09 1.18
CA CYS A 86 10.82 -3.93 2.62
C CYS A 86 11.05 -5.24 3.39
N ASP A 87 11.70 -5.14 4.56
CA ASP A 87 11.99 -6.27 5.45
C ASP A 87 10.71 -6.89 6.03
N PHE A 88 9.76 -6.05 6.45
CA PHE A 88 8.47 -6.45 6.99
C PHE A 88 7.33 -5.71 6.29
N ARG A 89 6.23 -6.43 6.03
CA ARG A 89 5.11 -5.95 5.19
C ARG A 89 3.79 -6.21 5.88
N ILE A 90 3.02 -5.15 6.10
CA ILE A 90 1.68 -5.20 6.69
C ILE A 90 0.70 -4.68 5.66
N THR A 91 -0.36 -5.45 5.38
CA THR A 91 -1.46 -4.97 4.55
C THR A 91 -2.62 -4.55 5.45
N THR A 92 -3.16 -3.37 5.17
CA THR A 92 -4.36 -2.86 5.82
C THR A 92 -5.41 -2.58 4.76
N GLY A 93 -6.65 -2.97 5.01
CA GLY A 93 -7.72 -2.81 4.05
C GLY A 93 -9.07 -3.13 4.69
N PHE A 94 -10.05 -3.42 3.86
CA PHE A 94 -11.34 -3.93 4.31
C PHE A 94 -11.74 -5.09 3.40
N VAL A 95 -12.70 -5.91 3.85
CA VAL A 95 -13.18 -7.09 3.13
C VAL A 95 -14.63 -6.84 2.73
N GLU A 96 -14.91 -6.92 1.43
CA GLU A 96 -16.24 -6.86 0.85
C GLU A 96 -16.33 -7.84 -0.33
N PRO A 97 -17.52 -8.33 -0.71
CA PRO A 97 -17.69 -9.12 -1.92
C PRO A 97 -17.20 -8.36 -3.17
N HIS A 98 -16.48 -9.05 -4.04
CA HIS A 98 -15.95 -8.50 -5.27
C HIS A 98 -16.31 -9.37 -6.48
N PHE A 99 -16.99 -8.77 -7.44
CA PHE A 99 -17.69 -9.43 -8.55
C PHE A 99 -16.89 -10.49 -9.34
N PHE A 100 -15.57 -10.35 -9.49
CA PHE A 100 -14.72 -11.37 -10.13
C PHE A 100 -13.61 -11.94 -9.23
N ALA A 101 -13.34 -11.32 -8.08
CA ALA A 101 -12.22 -11.70 -7.22
C ALA A 101 -12.68 -12.47 -5.97
N GLY A 102 -13.98 -12.76 -5.85
CA GLY A 102 -14.59 -13.29 -4.64
C GLY A 102 -14.75 -12.20 -3.59
N PHE A 103 -13.63 -11.76 -2.99
CA PHE A 103 -13.61 -10.74 -1.94
C PHE A 103 -12.45 -9.75 -2.12
N SER A 104 -12.58 -8.57 -1.50
CA SER A 104 -11.50 -7.60 -1.36
C SER A 104 -10.60 -7.89 -0.14
N GLY A 105 -9.59 -7.05 0.08
CA GLY A 105 -8.68 -7.15 1.21
C GLY A 105 -7.60 -8.22 1.05
N GLY A 106 -6.80 -8.40 2.10
CA GLY A 106 -5.75 -9.41 2.15
C GLY A 106 -4.77 -9.31 0.98
N PRO A 107 -4.55 -10.40 0.21
CA PRO A 107 -3.63 -10.40 -0.94
C PRO A 107 -3.94 -9.35 -2.01
N LYS A 108 -5.21 -8.89 -2.10
CA LYS A 108 -5.63 -7.88 -3.07
C LYS A 108 -4.94 -6.53 -2.87
N MET A 109 -4.49 -6.25 -1.65
CA MET A 109 -3.72 -5.03 -1.33
C MET A 109 -2.32 -5.06 -1.94
N VAL A 110 -1.81 -6.24 -2.30
CA VAL A 110 -0.54 -6.40 -3.01
C VAL A 110 -0.81 -6.53 -4.51
N ALA A 111 -1.64 -7.48 -4.93
CA ALA A 111 -1.99 -7.64 -6.35
C ALA A 111 -3.51 -7.61 -6.50
N PRO A 112 -4.10 -6.59 -7.16
CA PRO A 112 -3.45 -5.62 -8.05
C PRO A 112 -3.07 -4.28 -7.38
N GLY A 113 -3.05 -4.17 -6.06
CA GLY A 113 -2.87 -2.88 -5.38
C GLY A 113 -1.51 -2.19 -5.57
N LEU A 114 -0.43 -2.95 -5.70
CA LEU A 114 0.97 -2.50 -5.74
C LEU A 114 1.76 -3.13 -6.88
#